data_AF-A0A7S3DUL0-F1
#
_entry.id   AF-A0A7S3DUL0-F1
#
_cell.length_a   1.000
_cell.length_b   1.000
_cell.length_c   1.000
_cell.angle_alpha   90.00
_cell.angle_beta   90.00
_cell.angle_gamma   90.00
#
_symmetry.space_group_name_H-M   'P 1'
#
loop_
_entity.id
_entity.type
_entity.pdbx_description
1 polymer ?
#
loop_
_entity_poly.entity_id
_entity_poly.type
_entity_poly.pdbx_seq_one_letter_code
_entity_poly.pdbx_strand_id
1 'polypeptide(L)'
;GDAVAYSLTESAIQTGSKESEEEAACPHRRLLVGHTASMLTSVELSSPSDDDLPQFLLSADRDEKVRVSHFPFTTRIHGFLLGHEAYVTNIALYNRYCLSCGGDGTLRVWDYRSCDELVIVNLQSLDQAFGTTAIPTKVVAVGQSSEHDSDKCTFYVSVIYDGSNNMDTFLVDTKGDKLEIAKSQQFTLSSQPLAIVPWKDTQVLALLRNEKFLIVCETKKGSAEPQVVATLTDSASSLSPDDLPDSLLEKDKHGNIAMIKNNENRGPAQQMPWNDAKRKDTARTRNKRARQRRRKTPGGGSEEEDNEKGR
;
A
#
# COMPACT_ATOMS: atom_id res chain seq x y z
N GLY A 1 -0.24 -13.41 -0.30
CA GLY A 1 0.23 -12.81 -1.56
C GLY A 1 1.73 -12.87 -1.58
N ASP A 2 2.33 -13.25 -2.71
CA ASP A 2 3.75 -13.53 -2.80
C ASP A 2 4.42 -12.59 -3.82
N ALA A 3 5.57 -12.01 -3.45
CA ALA A 3 6.44 -11.25 -4.33
C ALA A 3 7.61 -12.13 -4.75
N VAL A 4 7.86 -12.25 -6.05
CA VAL A 4 8.84 -13.18 -6.63
C VAL A 4 9.75 -12.43 -7.59
N ALA A 5 11.06 -12.62 -7.47
CA ALA A 5 12.04 -12.15 -8.43
C ALA A 5 12.33 -13.21 -9.49
N TYR A 6 12.48 -12.76 -10.73
CA TYR A 6 12.90 -13.56 -11.87
C TYR A 6 14.25 -13.03 -12.37
N SER A 7 15.21 -13.92 -12.57
CA SER A 7 16.49 -13.56 -13.20
C SER A 7 16.28 -13.41 -14.70
N LEU A 8 16.52 -12.22 -15.25
CA LEU A 8 16.63 -12.05 -16.70
C LEU A 8 18.03 -12.52 -17.12
N THR A 9 18.11 -13.55 -17.97
CA THR A 9 19.36 -13.90 -18.66
C THR A 9 19.50 -12.99 -19.90
N GLU A 10 20.71 -12.51 -20.21
CA GLU A 10 20.96 -11.60 -21.34
C GLU A 10 20.42 -12.13 -22.69
N SER A 11 20.31 -13.45 -22.84
CA SER A 11 19.70 -14.11 -24.01
C SER A 11 18.23 -13.75 -24.25
N ALA A 12 17.48 -13.36 -23.21
CA ALA A 12 16.07 -13.00 -23.32
C ALA A 12 15.85 -11.57 -23.82
N ILE A 13 16.88 -10.72 -23.83
CA ILE A 13 16.78 -9.30 -24.21
C ILE A 13 17.02 -9.11 -25.73
N GLN A 14 17.68 -10.07 -26.40
CA GLN A 14 18.11 -9.92 -27.80
C GLN A 14 17.20 -10.60 -28.85
N THR A 15 16.27 -11.48 -28.48
CA THR A 15 15.49 -12.25 -29.47
C THR A 15 14.11 -11.65 -29.74
N GLY A 16 14.11 -10.58 -30.55
CA GLY A 16 12.97 -10.18 -31.37
C GLY A 16 12.86 -10.95 -32.69
N SER A 17 13.47 -12.14 -32.82
CA SER A 17 13.52 -12.87 -34.09
C SER A 17 13.57 -14.39 -33.92
N LYS A 18 12.46 -15.01 -34.38
CA LYS A 18 12.23 -16.40 -34.80
C LYS A 18 12.70 -17.55 -33.89
N GLU A 19 11.69 -18.31 -33.48
CA GLU A 19 11.72 -19.59 -32.77
C GLU A 19 12.71 -20.61 -33.33
N SER A 20 13.46 -21.22 -32.42
CA SER A 20 13.83 -22.63 -32.48
C SER A 20 13.60 -23.23 -31.10
N GLU A 21 12.85 -24.34 -31.04
CA GLU A 21 12.47 -25.10 -29.85
C GLU A 21 13.71 -25.74 -29.19
N GLU A 22 14.45 -24.98 -28.39
CA GLU A 22 15.31 -25.53 -27.33
C GLU A 22 14.67 -25.18 -25.99
N GLU A 23 14.52 -26.18 -25.10
CA GLU A 23 13.96 -26.04 -23.74
C GLU A 23 14.59 -24.84 -23.03
N ALA A 24 13.86 -23.72 -23.00
CA ALA A 24 14.28 -22.51 -22.32
C ALA A 24 14.44 -22.82 -20.83
N ALA A 25 15.69 -22.86 -20.36
CA ALA A 25 16.02 -23.01 -18.95
C ALA A 25 15.20 -22.00 -18.14
N CYS A 26 14.34 -22.50 -17.24
CA CYS A 26 13.43 -21.66 -16.48
C CYS A 26 14.25 -20.61 -15.71
N PRO A 27 13.98 -19.30 -15.90
CA PRO A 27 14.72 -18.25 -15.21
C PRO A 27 14.64 -18.48 -13.71
N HIS A 28 15.78 -18.38 -13.02
CA HIS A 28 15.88 -18.70 -11.60
C HIS A 28 14.85 -17.87 -10.80
N ARG A 29 13.87 -18.57 -10.22
CA ARG A 29 12.74 -17.99 -9.48
C ARG A 29 13.10 -17.89 -7.99
N ARG A 30 13.11 -16.68 -7.43
CA ARG A 30 13.37 -16.44 -6.01
C ARG A 30 12.17 -15.79 -5.34
N LEU A 31 11.58 -16.47 -4.35
CA LEU A 31 10.58 -15.84 -3.48
C LEU A 31 11.26 -14.73 -2.67
N LEU A 32 10.75 -13.51 -2.77
CA LEU A 32 11.23 -12.37 -2.00
C LEU A 32 10.47 -12.26 -0.68
N VAL A 33 9.15 -12.10 -0.75
CA VAL A 33 8.31 -11.85 0.44
C VAL A 33 6.98 -12.57 0.27
N GLY A 34 6.46 -13.13 1.37
CA GLY A 34 5.09 -13.63 1.47
C GLY A 34 4.31 -12.87 2.54
N HIS A 35 3.09 -12.47 2.22
CA HIS A 35 2.11 -11.98 3.20
C HIS A 35 1.12 -13.11 3.50
N THR A 36 1.09 -13.55 4.76
CA THR A 36 0.23 -14.64 5.22
C THR A 36 -1.22 -14.19 5.25
N ALA A 37 -2.09 -14.91 4.55
CA ALA A 37 -3.54 -14.67 4.52
C ALA A 37 -3.96 -13.24 4.09
N SER A 38 -3.07 -12.49 3.44
CA SER A 38 -3.36 -11.16 2.91
C SER A 38 -2.86 -11.03 1.46
N MET A 39 -3.55 -10.21 0.69
CA MET A 39 -3.20 -9.91 -0.70
C MET A 39 -2.16 -8.79 -0.72
N LEU A 40 -1.11 -8.97 -1.52
CA LEU A 40 -0.14 -7.90 -1.78
C LEU A 40 -0.78 -6.91 -2.75
N THR A 41 -0.70 -5.63 -2.43
CA THR A 41 -1.31 -4.55 -3.22
C THR A 41 -0.26 -3.73 -3.95
N SER A 42 0.95 -3.63 -3.40
CA SER A 42 2.04 -2.87 -4.00
C SER A 42 3.39 -3.34 -3.46
N VAL A 43 4.43 -3.31 -4.30
CA VAL A 43 5.80 -3.66 -3.92
C VAL A 43 6.74 -2.64 -4.56
N GLU A 44 7.64 -2.06 -3.77
CA GLU A 44 8.59 -1.05 -4.21
C GLU A 44 9.99 -1.37 -3.69
N LEU A 45 11.01 -1.12 -4.51
CA LEU A 45 12.41 -1.28 -4.14
C LEU A 45 13.05 0.09 -3.99
N SER A 46 13.66 0.36 -2.83
CA SER A 46 14.37 1.63 -2.62
C SER A 46 15.54 1.73 -3.59
N SER A 47 15.87 2.94 -4.04
CA SER A 47 17.09 3.14 -4.81
C SER A 47 18.32 2.72 -3.98
N PRO A 48 19.38 2.21 -4.62
CA PRO A 48 20.67 2.08 -3.96
C PRO A 48 21.11 3.45 -3.46
N SER A 49 21.62 3.52 -2.24
CA SER A 49 22.25 4.73 -1.70
C SER A 49 23.75 4.67 -1.91
N ASP A 50 24.38 5.80 -2.23
CA ASP A 50 25.84 5.91 -2.31
C ASP A 50 26.52 5.78 -0.93
N ASP A 51 25.78 6.01 0.16
CA ASP A 51 26.29 6.06 1.55
C ASP A 51 26.38 4.68 2.28
N ASP A 52 26.54 3.57 1.56
CA ASP A 52 26.57 2.20 2.13
C ASP A 52 25.33 1.82 2.98
N LEU A 53 24.22 2.56 2.87
CA LEU A 53 22.98 2.23 3.58
C LEU A 53 22.33 0.98 2.95
N PRO A 54 21.65 0.15 3.78
CA PRO A 54 20.95 -1.01 3.27
C PRO A 54 19.84 -0.60 2.30
N GLN A 55 19.73 -1.32 1.18
CA GLN A 55 18.58 -1.25 0.30
C GLN A 55 17.38 -1.94 0.97
N PHE A 56 16.18 -1.44 0.74
CA PHE A 56 14.94 -1.98 1.29
C PHE A 56 13.94 -2.34 0.20
N LEU A 57 13.21 -3.43 0.45
CA LEU A 57 12.03 -3.82 -0.28
C LEU A 57 10.81 -3.52 0.60
N LEU A 58 9.93 -2.65 0.11
CA LEU A 58 8.68 -2.32 0.76
C LEU A 58 7.53 -3.07 0.10
N SER A 59 6.61 -3.58 0.91
CA SER A 59 5.45 -4.33 0.43
C SER A 59 4.21 -3.95 1.23
N ALA A 60 3.15 -3.58 0.52
CA ALA A 60 1.88 -3.18 1.08
C ALA A 60 0.83 -4.29 0.89
N ASP A 61 -0.14 -4.34 1.80
CA ASP A 61 -1.17 -5.35 1.75
C ASP A 61 -2.59 -4.84 2.07
N ARG A 62 -3.55 -5.75 1.87
CA ARG A 62 -4.98 -5.53 2.18
C ARG A 62 -5.25 -5.39 3.69
N ASP A 63 -4.34 -5.85 4.54
CA ASP A 63 -4.47 -5.86 6.01
C ASP A 63 -3.80 -4.64 6.65
N GLU A 64 -3.83 -3.50 5.96
CA GLU A 64 -3.36 -2.18 6.40
C GLU A 64 -1.84 -2.04 6.59
N LYS A 65 -1.04 -3.06 6.27
CA LYS A 65 0.39 -3.07 6.59
C LYS A 65 1.22 -2.66 5.38
N VAL A 66 2.19 -1.79 5.63
CA VAL A 66 3.38 -1.68 4.77
C VAL A 66 4.56 -2.27 5.55
N ARG A 67 5.14 -3.36 5.02
CA ARG A 67 6.32 -4.03 5.57
C ARG A 67 7.56 -3.48 4.89
N VAL A 68 8.58 -3.16 5.69
CA VAL A 68 9.93 -2.80 5.24
C VAL A 68 10.86 -3.97 5.51
N SER A 69 11.42 -4.57 4.46
CA SER A 69 12.39 -5.67 4.54
C SER A 69 13.72 -5.27 3.93
N HIS A 70 14.83 -5.81 4.44
CA HIS A 70 16.12 -5.62 3.79
C HIS A 70 16.15 -6.27 2.40
N PHE A 71 16.90 -5.69 1.47
CA PHE A 71 17.18 -6.28 0.17
C PHE A 71 18.70 -6.38 -0.03
N PRO A 72 19.23 -7.50 -0.56
CA PRO A 72 18.51 -8.66 -1.10
C PRO A 72 18.01 -9.67 -0.05
N PHE A 73 18.35 -9.49 1.23
CA PHE A 73 18.04 -10.41 2.33
C PHE A 73 16.64 -10.19 2.93
N THR A 74 15.61 -10.48 2.13
CA THR A 74 14.19 -10.15 2.41
C THR A 74 13.57 -10.90 3.60
N THR A 75 14.24 -11.92 4.12
CA THR A 75 13.87 -12.59 5.37
C THR A 75 14.12 -11.74 6.61
N ARG A 76 15.01 -10.73 6.51
CA ARG A 76 15.28 -9.77 7.58
C ARG A 76 14.30 -8.60 7.46
N ILE A 77 13.27 -8.63 8.29
CA ILE A 77 12.31 -7.54 8.43
C ILE A 77 12.97 -6.40 9.19
N HIS A 78 12.96 -5.20 8.60
CA HIS A 78 13.42 -3.96 9.22
C HIS A 78 12.35 -3.37 10.13
N GLY A 79 11.11 -3.27 9.63
CA GLY A 79 10.01 -2.71 10.39
C GLY A 79 8.69 -2.71 9.62
N PHE A 80 7.71 -1.99 10.17
CA PHE A 80 6.38 -1.82 9.60
C PHE A 80 5.95 -0.38 9.72
N LEU A 81 5.28 0.14 8.70
CA LEU A 81 4.62 1.43 8.70
C LEU A 81 3.15 1.17 9.05
N LEU A 82 2.76 1.53 10.27
CA LEU A 82 1.46 1.19 10.86
C LEU A 82 0.66 2.46 11.14
N GLY A 83 -0.53 2.55 10.58
CA GLY A 83 -1.42 3.68 10.82
C GLY A 83 -2.67 3.68 9.94
N HIS A 84 -2.60 3.08 8.75
CA HIS A 84 -3.77 2.90 7.90
C HIS A 84 -4.89 2.13 8.62
N GLU A 85 -6.14 2.54 8.39
CA GLU A 85 -7.34 1.94 9.00
C GLU A 85 -8.14 1.06 8.03
N ALA A 86 -7.70 0.98 6.77
CA ALA A 86 -8.19 0.06 5.76
C ALA A 86 -7.05 -0.35 4.79
N TYR A 87 -7.37 -1.20 3.82
CA TYR A 87 -6.41 -1.71 2.84
C TYR A 87 -5.57 -0.61 2.18
N VAL A 88 -4.27 -0.86 2.04
CA VAL A 88 -3.37 0.04 1.30
C VAL A 88 -3.51 -0.28 -0.17
N THR A 89 -3.83 0.69 -1.02
CA THR A 89 -3.99 0.49 -2.47
C THR A 89 -2.67 0.62 -3.20
N ASN A 90 -1.79 1.52 -2.76
CA ASN A 90 -0.50 1.75 -3.39
C ASN A 90 0.53 2.37 -2.44
N ILE A 91 1.79 2.10 -2.71
CA ILE A 91 2.94 2.80 -2.14
C ILE A 91 3.82 3.35 -3.26
N ALA A 92 4.54 4.44 -2.97
CA ALA A 92 5.60 4.97 -3.82
C ALA A 92 6.78 5.42 -2.95
N LEU A 93 7.98 5.44 -3.53
CA LEU A 93 9.20 5.85 -2.85
C LEU A 93 9.76 7.14 -3.44
N TYR A 94 10.28 7.99 -2.57
CA TYR A 94 11.08 9.15 -2.96
C TYR A 94 12.16 9.41 -1.89
N ASN A 95 13.43 9.24 -2.25
CA ASN A 95 14.56 9.27 -1.31
C ASN A 95 14.33 8.31 -0.11
N ARG A 96 14.30 8.85 1.12
CA ARG A 96 13.99 8.12 2.36
C ARG A 96 12.50 8.04 2.71
N TYR A 97 11.66 8.68 1.90
CA TYR A 97 10.23 8.77 2.17
C TYR A 97 9.47 7.65 1.46
N CYS A 98 8.56 7.03 2.20
CA CYS A 98 7.52 6.19 1.63
C CYS A 98 6.22 6.98 1.64
N LEU A 99 5.51 6.97 0.51
CA LEU A 99 4.17 7.48 0.37
C LEU A 99 3.23 6.30 0.31
N SER A 100 2.09 6.37 1.01
CA SER A 100 1.06 5.34 0.93
C SER A 100 -0.32 5.96 0.89
N CYS A 101 -1.23 5.31 0.16
CA CYS A 101 -2.65 5.66 0.15
C CYS A 101 -3.53 4.40 0.15
N GLY A 102 -4.80 4.54 0.55
CA GLY A 102 -5.64 3.37 0.72
C GLY A 102 -7.14 3.65 0.90
N GLY A 103 -7.87 2.58 1.23
CA GLY A 103 -9.32 2.60 1.44
C GLY A 103 -9.80 3.43 2.63
N ASP A 104 -8.89 3.92 3.48
CA ASP A 104 -9.19 4.85 4.56
C ASP A 104 -9.27 6.31 4.08
N GLY A 105 -9.04 6.55 2.78
CA GLY A 105 -9.11 7.89 2.19
C GLY A 105 -7.93 8.79 2.58
N THR A 106 -6.83 8.22 3.09
CA THR A 106 -5.67 8.98 3.54
C THR A 106 -4.49 8.87 2.58
N LEU A 107 -3.72 9.95 2.46
CA LEU A 107 -2.34 9.93 1.99
C LEU A 107 -1.43 10.04 3.23
N ARG A 108 -0.48 9.14 3.36
CA ARG A 108 0.50 9.15 4.47
C ARG A 108 1.91 9.24 3.93
N VAL A 109 2.74 9.98 4.66
CA VAL A 109 4.17 10.13 4.40
C VAL A 109 4.93 9.57 5.59
N TRP A 110 5.85 8.65 5.31
CA TRP A 110 6.63 7.94 6.29
C TRP A 110 8.11 8.15 6.01
N ASP A 111 8.93 8.12 7.05
CA ASP A 111 10.34 7.77 6.88
C ASP A 111 10.49 6.26 7.03
N TYR A 112 10.79 5.55 5.93
CA TYR A 112 10.87 4.09 6.00
C TYR A 112 12.14 3.60 6.73
N ARG A 113 13.13 4.48 6.97
CA ARG A 113 14.35 4.13 7.71
C ARG A 113 14.09 4.09 9.21
N SER A 114 13.40 5.08 9.75
CA SER A 114 12.95 5.10 11.16
C SER A 114 11.64 4.33 11.39
N CYS A 115 10.87 4.08 10.33
CA CYS A 115 9.51 3.56 10.38
C CYS A 115 8.51 4.50 11.08
N ASP A 116 8.80 5.80 11.10
CA ASP A 116 7.94 6.81 11.71
C ASP A 116 6.92 7.37 10.70
N GLU A 117 5.69 7.59 11.16
CA GLU A 117 4.70 8.38 10.44
C GLU A 117 5.06 9.87 10.58
N LEU A 118 5.32 10.53 9.46
CA LEU A 118 5.65 11.95 9.46
C LEU A 118 4.39 12.80 9.32
N VAL A 119 3.51 12.43 8.38
CA VAL A 119 2.32 13.22 8.04
C VAL A 119 1.18 12.33 7.54
N ILE A 120 -0.04 12.73 7.87
CA ILE A 120 -1.30 12.21 7.34
C ILE A 120 -2.12 13.34 6.70
N VAL A 121 -2.66 13.08 5.52
CA VAL A 121 -3.57 13.97 4.79
C VAL A 121 -4.86 13.24 4.50
N ASN A 122 -5.99 13.80 4.94
CA ASN A 122 -7.31 13.31 4.57
C ASN A 122 -7.67 13.82 3.17
N LEU A 123 -7.86 12.91 2.23
CA LEU A 123 -8.18 13.25 0.85
C LEU A 123 -9.69 13.41 0.69
N GLN A 124 -10.09 14.47 0.00
CA GLN A 124 -11.49 14.85 -0.17
C GLN A 124 -11.82 14.94 -1.66
N SER A 125 -11.74 13.80 -2.36
CA SER A 125 -12.24 13.66 -3.72
C SER A 125 -13.57 12.92 -3.72
N LEU A 126 -14.43 13.21 -4.70
CA LEU A 126 -15.75 12.60 -4.83
C LEU A 126 -15.77 11.61 -5.99
N ASP A 127 -16.42 10.48 -5.75
CA ASP A 127 -16.80 9.49 -6.75
C ASP A 127 -17.99 10.03 -7.54
N GLN A 128 -17.86 10.11 -8.86
CA GLN A 128 -18.88 10.68 -9.73
C GLN A 128 -20.11 9.78 -9.88
N ALA A 129 -19.94 8.47 -9.77
CA ALA A 129 -21.02 7.51 -9.93
C ALA A 129 -21.85 7.37 -8.65
N PHE A 130 -21.20 7.39 -7.49
CA PHE A 130 -21.85 7.12 -6.20
C PHE A 130 -22.01 8.34 -5.28
N GLY A 131 -21.34 9.46 -5.58
CA GLY A 131 -21.37 10.67 -4.75
C GLY A 131 -20.70 10.52 -3.38
N THR A 132 -19.96 9.42 -3.16
CA THR A 132 -19.19 9.13 -1.94
C THR A 132 -17.75 9.62 -2.05
N THR A 133 -16.98 9.53 -0.96
CA THR A 133 -15.54 9.79 -1.02
C THR A 133 -14.86 8.79 -1.95
N ALA A 134 -14.18 9.31 -2.98
CA ALA A 134 -13.40 8.50 -3.91
C ALA A 134 -12.16 7.93 -3.22
N ILE A 135 -11.87 6.67 -3.49
CA ILE A 135 -10.75 5.98 -2.86
C ILE A 135 -9.47 6.28 -3.63
N PRO A 136 -8.38 6.74 -2.99
CA PRO A 136 -7.11 6.92 -3.67
C PRO A 136 -6.55 5.55 -4.11
N THR A 137 -6.10 5.46 -5.36
CA THR A 137 -5.69 4.19 -5.98
C THR A 137 -4.22 4.14 -6.36
N LYS A 138 -3.64 5.29 -6.70
CA LYS A 138 -2.21 5.42 -7.00
C LYS A 138 -1.66 6.73 -6.47
N VAL A 139 -0.43 6.66 -6.00
CA VAL A 139 0.39 7.81 -5.57
C VAL A 139 1.71 7.75 -6.30
N VAL A 140 2.22 8.89 -6.75
CA VAL A 140 3.55 9.02 -7.35
C VAL A 140 4.27 10.25 -6.82
N ALA A 141 5.58 10.19 -6.77
CA ALA A 141 6.43 11.32 -6.39
C ALA A 141 7.30 11.75 -7.56
N VAL A 142 7.43 13.07 -7.76
CA VAL A 142 8.38 13.67 -8.69
C VAL A 142 9.05 14.85 -8.01
N GLY A 143 10.36 14.97 -8.15
CA GLY A 143 11.08 16.10 -7.59
C GLY A 143 12.53 16.13 -8.02
N GLN A 144 13.17 17.26 -7.81
CA GLN A 144 14.61 17.41 -8.04
C GLN A 144 15.35 17.04 -6.77
N SER A 145 16.20 16.02 -6.83
CA SER A 145 17.15 15.75 -5.76
C SER A 145 18.21 16.84 -5.76
N SER A 146 18.37 17.56 -4.64
CA SER A 146 19.53 18.42 -4.45
C SER A 146 20.78 17.56 -4.28
N GLU A 147 21.79 17.78 -5.11
CA GLU A 147 23.06 17.05 -5.09
C GLU A 147 23.82 17.16 -3.75
N HIS A 148 23.50 18.15 -2.93
CA HIS A 148 24.25 18.46 -1.71
C HIS A 148 23.60 17.99 -0.41
N ASP A 149 22.33 17.59 -0.41
CA ASP A 149 21.62 17.12 0.79
C ASP A 149 20.43 16.25 0.37
N SER A 150 20.50 14.94 0.64
CA SER A 150 19.44 13.99 0.28
C SER A 150 18.24 14.06 1.24
N ASP A 151 18.44 14.63 2.43
CA ASP A 151 17.42 14.74 3.48
C ASP A 151 16.58 16.02 3.34
N LYS A 152 17.16 17.10 2.78
CA LYS A 152 16.47 18.36 2.46
C LYS A 152 16.06 18.45 1.00
N CYS A 153 14.92 17.87 0.65
CA CYS A 153 14.37 17.92 -0.68
C CYS A 153 13.00 18.60 -0.72
N THR A 154 12.63 19.05 -1.92
CA THR A 154 11.28 19.52 -2.21
C THR A 154 10.77 18.71 -3.39
N PHE A 155 9.65 18.04 -3.20
CA PHE A 155 9.06 17.16 -4.22
C PHE A 155 7.55 17.28 -4.26
N TYR A 156 6.98 16.86 -5.37
CA TYR A 156 5.55 16.85 -5.62
C TYR A 156 5.02 15.43 -5.51
N VAL A 157 3.86 15.30 -4.89
CA VAL A 157 3.13 14.04 -4.74
C VAL A 157 1.82 14.16 -5.47
N SER A 158 1.59 13.32 -6.47
CA SER A 158 0.32 13.27 -7.21
C SER A 158 -0.47 12.03 -6.85
N VAL A 159 -1.77 12.19 -6.62
CA VAL A 159 -2.69 11.13 -6.22
C VAL A 159 -3.89 11.13 -7.17
N ILE A 160 -4.26 9.93 -7.63
CA ILE A 160 -5.50 9.68 -8.37
C ILE A 160 -6.44 8.80 -7.58
N TYR A 161 -7.72 8.83 -7.96
CA TYR A 161 -8.80 8.18 -7.24
C TYR A 161 -9.64 7.29 -8.16
N ASP A 162 -10.23 6.25 -7.58
CA ASP A 162 -11.25 5.46 -8.28
C ASP A 162 -12.55 6.25 -8.43
N GLY A 163 -13.19 6.16 -9.60
CA GLY A 163 -14.48 6.81 -9.87
C GLY A 163 -14.42 8.34 -9.94
N SER A 164 -13.23 8.94 -10.02
CA SER A 164 -13.06 10.40 -10.05
C SER A 164 -12.18 10.86 -11.20
N ASN A 165 -12.53 11.99 -11.82
CA ASN A 165 -11.67 12.65 -12.82
C ASN A 165 -10.61 13.57 -12.18
N ASN A 166 -10.57 13.64 -10.86
CA ASN A 166 -9.65 14.52 -10.17
C ASN A 166 -8.29 13.84 -9.97
N MET A 167 -7.23 14.62 -10.16
CA MET A 167 -5.89 14.30 -9.70
C MET A 167 -5.43 15.43 -8.77
N ASP A 168 -5.08 15.08 -7.54
CA ASP A 168 -4.55 16.05 -6.58
C ASP A 168 -3.03 16.00 -6.56
N THR A 169 -2.40 17.17 -6.54
CA THR A 169 -0.95 17.31 -6.40
C THR A 169 -0.63 18.11 -5.14
N PHE A 170 0.25 17.56 -4.32
CA PHE A 170 0.74 18.15 -3.09
C PHE A 170 2.22 18.50 -3.24
N LEU A 171 2.62 19.62 -2.65
CA LEU A 171 4.01 19.99 -2.46
C LEU A 171 4.46 19.49 -1.09
N VAL A 172 5.56 18.74 -1.06
CA VAL A 172 6.23 18.28 0.16
C VAL A 172 7.55 19.02 0.27
N ASP A 173 7.75 19.70 1.40
CA ASP A 173 9.00 20.39 1.72
C ASP A 173 9.60 19.81 3.00
N THR A 174 10.87 19.41 2.92
CA THR A 174 11.63 18.80 4.02
C THR A 174 12.84 19.64 4.43
N LYS A 175 12.94 20.89 3.95
CA LYS A 175 14.05 21.79 4.27
C LYS A 175 14.04 22.29 5.72
N GLY A 176 12.86 22.37 6.33
CA GLY A 176 12.67 22.79 7.72
C GLY A 176 12.91 21.66 8.73
N ASP A 177 12.74 21.97 10.01
CA ASP A 177 12.87 20.98 11.10
C ASP A 177 11.77 19.90 11.06
N LYS A 178 10.64 20.22 10.42
CA LYS A 178 9.51 19.31 10.22
C LYS A 178 9.16 19.25 8.74
N LEU A 179 8.68 18.08 8.31
CA LEU A 179 8.10 17.91 6.98
C LEU A 179 6.78 18.68 6.90
N GLU A 180 6.65 19.51 5.87
CA GLU A 180 5.42 20.23 5.56
C GLU A 180 4.83 19.69 4.26
N ILE A 181 3.51 19.47 4.25
CA ILE A 181 2.75 19.12 3.05
C ILE A 181 1.64 20.13 2.82
N ALA A 182 1.49 20.59 1.58
CA ALA A 182 0.42 21.48 1.19
C ALA A 182 -0.16 21.08 -0.15
N LYS A 183 -1.47 21.19 -0.31
CA LYS A 183 -2.11 20.99 -1.62
C LYS A 183 -1.63 22.09 -2.59
N SER A 184 -0.93 21.68 -3.63
CA SER A 184 -0.36 22.57 -4.65
C SER A 184 -1.43 22.91 -5.70
N GLN A 185 -2.03 21.88 -6.29
CA GLN A 185 -2.99 21.99 -7.38
C GLN A 185 -3.95 20.79 -7.39
N GLN A 186 -5.12 20.97 -7.99
CA GLN A 186 -6.03 19.91 -8.38
C GLN A 186 -6.26 20.02 -9.89
N PHE A 187 -6.14 18.91 -10.59
CA PHE A 187 -6.46 18.80 -12.02
C PHE A 187 -7.79 18.07 -12.15
N THR A 188 -8.74 18.68 -12.87
CA THR A 188 -9.94 17.98 -13.32
C THR A 188 -9.71 17.54 -14.75
N LEU A 189 -9.55 16.24 -14.95
CA LEU A 189 -9.19 15.62 -16.21
C LEU A 189 -10.45 15.35 -17.06
N SER A 190 -10.27 15.11 -18.36
CA SER A 190 -11.38 14.86 -19.29
C SER A 190 -12.11 13.54 -18.99
N SER A 191 -11.42 12.57 -18.38
CA SER A 191 -11.97 11.30 -17.91
C SER A 191 -11.14 10.74 -16.77
N GLN A 192 -11.60 9.66 -16.12
CA GLN A 192 -10.92 9.05 -14.99
C GLN A 192 -9.50 8.64 -15.38
N PRO A 193 -8.48 9.08 -14.61
CA PRO A 193 -7.13 8.56 -14.75
C PRO A 193 -7.07 7.12 -14.23
N LEU A 194 -6.50 6.23 -15.04
CA LEU A 194 -6.32 4.82 -14.75
C LEU A 194 -4.94 4.50 -14.19
N ALA A 195 -3.92 5.24 -14.64
CA ALA A 195 -2.56 5.11 -14.16
C ALA A 195 -1.84 6.45 -14.21
N ILE A 196 -0.90 6.64 -13.30
CA ILE A 196 0.03 7.77 -13.30
C ILE A 196 1.44 7.24 -13.10
N VAL A 197 2.42 7.83 -13.78
CA VAL A 197 3.84 7.50 -13.64
C VAL A 197 4.71 8.76 -13.61
N PRO A 198 5.81 8.77 -12.86
CA PRO A 198 6.87 9.77 -13.00
C PRO A 198 7.39 9.79 -14.45
N TRP A 199 7.52 10.98 -15.06
CA TRP A 199 8.07 11.13 -16.41
C TRP A 199 9.35 11.97 -16.44
N LYS A 200 9.35 13.08 -15.70
CA LYS A 200 10.50 13.96 -15.46
C LYS A 200 10.42 14.50 -14.03
N ASP A 201 11.42 15.25 -13.60
CA ASP A 201 11.53 15.83 -12.25
C ASP A 201 10.27 16.55 -11.76
N THR A 202 9.45 17.09 -12.66
CA THR A 202 8.27 17.87 -12.33
C THR A 202 7.03 17.46 -13.12
N GLN A 203 7.11 16.34 -13.86
CA GLN A 203 6.04 15.91 -14.77
C GLN A 203 5.55 14.52 -14.43
N VAL A 204 4.24 14.39 -14.40
CA VAL A 204 3.54 13.11 -14.26
C VAL A 204 2.82 12.82 -15.57
N LEU A 205 3.03 11.62 -16.08
CA LEU A 205 2.28 11.10 -17.20
C LEU A 205 1.04 10.38 -16.67
N ALA A 206 -0.14 10.74 -17.16
CA ALA A 206 -1.40 10.11 -16.79
C ALA A 206 -2.03 9.40 -17.99
N LEU A 207 -2.46 8.16 -17.76
CA LEU A 207 -3.31 7.38 -18.65
C LEU A 207 -4.76 7.61 -18.25
N LEU A 208 -5.59 8.15 -19.14
CA LEU A 208 -7.02 8.36 -18.94
C LEU A 208 -7.83 7.26 -19.61
N ARG A 209 -9.09 7.13 -19.21
CA ARG A 209 -10.00 6.13 -19.75
C ARG A 209 -10.48 6.42 -21.18
N ASN A 210 -10.82 7.67 -21.49
CA ASN A 210 -11.44 8.03 -22.78
C ASN A 210 -10.46 8.78 -23.70
N GLU A 211 -10.90 9.12 -24.92
CA GLU A 211 -10.09 9.78 -25.95
C GLU A 211 -9.27 10.97 -25.43
N LYS A 212 -8.05 11.13 -25.97
CA LYS A 212 -6.90 11.80 -25.35
C LYS A 212 -6.41 11.07 -24.10
N PHE A 213 -6.26 9.75 -24.22
CA PHE A 213 -5.95 8.91 -23.08
C PHE A 213 -4.55 9.10 -22.51
N LEU A 214 -3.64 9.82 -23.16
CA LEU A 214 -2.29 10.02 -22.64
C LEU A 214 -1.96 11.51 -22.53
N ILE A 215 -1.82 11.98 -21.29
CA ILE A 215 -1.59 13.40 -20.99
C ILE A 215 -0.37 13.55 -20.08
N VAL A 216 0.33 14.67 -20.25
CA VAL A 216 1.39 15.10 -19.34
C VAL A 216 0.84 16.22 -18.47
N CYS A 217 0.96 16.04 -17.16
CA CYS A 217 0.62 17.01 -16.15
C CYS A 217 1.89 17.57 -15.52
N GLU A 218 2.08 18.88 -15.61
CA GLU A 218 3.15 19.59 -14.90
C GLU A 218 2.70 19.81 -13.45
N THR A 219 3.50 19.36 -12.49
CA THR A 219 3.13 19.34 -11.06
C THR A 219 3.39 20.66 -10.32
N LYS A 220 4.21 21.54 -10.92
CA LYS A 220 4.55 22.86 -10.37
C LYS A 220 3.35 23.80 -10.42
N LYS A 221 3.10 24.51 -9.32
CA LYS A 221 2.00 25.46 -9.21
C LYS A 221 2.12 26.57 -10.27
N GLY A 222 1.03 26.81 -11.02
CA GLY A 222 0.96 27.87 -12.04
C GLY A 222 1.43 27.47 -13.44
N SER A 223 1.67 26.19 -13.68
CA SER A 223 2.02 25.67 -15.01
C SER A 223 0.83 25.47 -15.94
N ALA A 224 1.13 25.26 -17.21
CA ALA A 224 0.18 25.05 -18.31
C ALA A 224 -0.82 23.92 -18.04
N GLU A 225 -1.98 24.02 -18.68
CA GLU A 225 -3.00 22.96 -18.70
C GLU A 225 -2.41 21.61 -19.16
N PRO A 226 -2.99 20.47 -18.70
CA PRO A 226 -2.53 19.15 -19.11
C PRO A 226 -2.39 19.03 -20.63
N GLN A 227 -1.22 18.62 -21.09
CA GLN A 227 -0.90 18.56 -22.52
C GLN A 227 -1.05 17.14 -23.04
N VAL A 228 -1.77 16.99 -24.16
CA VAL A 228 -1.88 15.71 -24.86
C VAL A 228 -0.54 15.38 -25.51
N VAL A 229 -0.05 14.16 -25.30
CA VAL A 229 1.19 13.70 -25.96
C VAL A 229 0.85 13.26 -27.38
N ALA A 230 0.98 14.19 -28.32
CA ALA A 230 0.62 13.98 -29.73
C ALA A 230 1.33 12.76 -30.35
N THR A 231 2.61 12.54 -30.03
CA THR A 231 3.42 11.44 -30.59
C THR A 231 2.91 10.04 -30.23
N LEU A 232 2.23 9.87 -29.10
CA LEU A 232 1.62 8.59 -28.73
C LEU A 232 0.16 8.50 -29.15
N THR A 233 -0.49 9.63 -29.45
CA THR A 233 -1.91 9.72 -29.84
C THR A 233 -2.17 9.05 -31.20
N ASP A 234 -1.20 9.05 -32.11
CA ASP A 234 -1.33 8.39 -33.42
C ASP A 234 -1.25 6.86 -33.30
N SER A 235 -0.35 6.31 -32.47
CA SER A 235 -0.30 4.87 -32.20
C SER A 235 -1.51 4.41 -31.37
N ALA A 236 -1.93 5.26 -30.45
CA ALA A 236 -3.09 5.14 -29.59
C ALA A 236 -4.44 5.09 -30.32
N SER A 237 -4.61 5.91 -31.36
CA SER A 237 -5.86 5.98 -32.13
C SER A 237 -6.18 4.70 -32.91
N SER A 238 -5.20 3.81 -33.06
CA SER A 238 -5.40 2.45 -33.59
C SER A 238 -5.98 1.46 -32.57
N LEU A 239 -5.94 1.79 -31.27
CA LEU A 239 -6.54 1.01 -30.20
C LEU A 239 -7.97 1.50 -29.99
N SER A 240 -8.97 0.67 -30.28
CA SER A 240 -10.36 0.91 -29.87
C SER A 240 -10.44 0.81 -28.34
N PRO A 241 -10.69 1.90 -27.58
CA PRO A 241 -10.64 1.90 -26.11
C PRO A 241 -11.82 1.20 -25.43
N ASP A 242 -12.60 0.39 -26.15
CA ASP A 242 -13.90 -0.14 -25.70
C ASP A 242 -13.82 -1.03 -24.44
N ASP A 243 -12.63 -1.51 -24.05
CA ASP A 243 -12.42 -2.44 -22.93
C ASP A 243 -11.68 -1.85 -21.71
N LEU A 244 -11.52 -0.52 -21.61
CA LEU A 244 -10.87 0.07 -20.41
C LEU A 244 -11.82 0.06 -19.19
N PRO A 245 -11.30 -0.31 -17.99
CA PRO A 245 -12.14 -0.54 -16.83
C PRO A 245 -12.79 0.74 -16.30
N ASP A 246 -14.05 0.61 -15.87
CA ASP A 246 -14.79 1.65 -15.14
C ASP A 246 -14.21 1.95 -13.76
N SER A 247 -13.55 0.97 -13.14
CA SER A 247 -13.04 1.05 -11.78
C SER A 247 -11.66 0.40 -11.70
N LEU A 248 -10.76 1.06 -10.98
CA LEU A 248 -9.42 0.58 -10.67
C LEU A 248 -9.41 -0.41 -9.50
N LEU A 249 -10.51 -0.46 -8.75
CA LEU A 249 -10.68 -1.39 -7.65
C LEU A 249 -11.44 -2.62 -8.15
N GLU A 250 -10.88 -3.79 -7.88
CA GLU A 250 -11.57 -5.04 -8.18
C GLU A 250 -12.92 -5.08 -7.45
N LYS A 251 -13.98 -5.41 -8.18
CA LYS A 251 -15.33 -5.56 -7.64
C LYS A 251 -15.71 -7.04 -7.61
N ASP A 252 -16.39 -7.44 -6.54
CA ASP A 252 -16.98 -8.76 -6.45
C ASP A 252 -18.17 -8.91 -7.40
N LYS A 253 -18.71 -10.14 -7.49
CA LYS A 253 -19.90 -10.45 -8.30
C LYS A 253 -21.17 -9.65 -7.94
N HIS A 254 -21.17 -8.93 -6.81
CA HIS A 254 -22.28 -8.10 -6.35
C HIS A 254 -21.99 -6.59 -6.57
N GLY A 255 -20.84 -6.25 -7.16
CA GLY A 255 -20.42 -4.87 -7.43
C GLY A 255 -19.75 -4.17 -6.24
N ASN A 256 -19.47 -4.88 -5.13
CA ASN A 256 -18.76 -4.32 -3.98
C ASN A 256 -17.25 -4.39 -4.19
N ILE A 257 -16.49 -3.46 -3.62
CA ILE A 257 -15.03 -3.50 -3.67
C ILE A 257 -14.51 -4.78 -2.98
N ALA A 258 -13.81 -5.63 -3.72
CA ALA A 258 -13.30 -6.93 -3.26
C ALA A 258 -12.30 -6.80 -2.09
N MET A 259 -11.58 -5.67 -2.06
CA MET A 259 -10.62 -5.37 -1.00
C MET A 259 -11.29 -5.06 0.36
N ILE A 260 -12.59 -4.77 0.40
CA ILE A 260 -13.31 -4.57 1.66
C ILE A 260 -13.32 -5.88 2.44
N LYS A 261 -12.92 -5.79 3.71
CA LYS A 261 -12.86 -6.91 4.65
C LYS A 261 -14.28 -7.27 5.09
N ASN A 262 -15.04 -7.92 4.22
CA ASN A 262 -16.37 -8.43 4.54
C ASN A 262 -16.24 -9.61 5.49
N ASN A 263 -16.11 -9.33 6.79
CA ASN A 263 -16.13 -10.25 7.93
C ASN A 263 -15.82 -11.71 7.55
N GLU A 264 -14.62 -11.94 7.00
CA GLU A 264 -14.26 -13.19 6.30
C GLU A 264 -14.21 -14.41 7.24
N ASN A 265 -14.38 -14.18 8.54
CA ASN A 265 -14.47 -15.21 9.56
C ASN A 265 -15.74 -15.19 10.41
N ARG A 266 -16.69 -14.27 10.20
CA ARG A 266 -17.94 -14.21 10.98
C ARG A 266 -19.05 -13.65 10.09
N GLY A 267 -20.23 -14.26 10.09
CA GLY A 267 -21.42 -13.62 9.52
C GLY A 267 -21.70 -12.23 10.14
N PRO A 268 -22.80 -11.55 9.77
CA PRO A 268 -23.19 -10.29 10.42
C PRO A 268 -23.08 -10.48 11.94
N ALA A 269 -22.46 -9.52 12.63
CA ALA A 269 -22.11 -9.64 14.03
C ALA A 269 -23.34 -9.94 14.89
N GLN A 270 -23.70 -11.22 15.02
CA GLN A 270 -24.62 -11.66 16.05
C GLN A 270 -23.93 -11.30 17.37
N GLN A 271 -24.64 -10.59 18.24
CA GLN A 271 -24.19 -10.38 19.62
C GLN A 271 -24.03 -11.76 20.25
N MET A 272 -22.82 -12.29 20.15
CA MET A 272 -22.51 -13.60 20.65
C MET A 272 -22.65 -13.56 22.17
N PRO A 273 -23.27 -14.57 22.80
CA PRO A 273 -23.59 -14.52 24.23
C PRO A 273 -22.39 -14.34 25.18
N TRP A 274 -21.14 -14.42 24.69
CA TRP A 274 -19.92 -14.15 25.47
C TRP A 274 -19.43 -12.69 25.40
N ASN A 275 -19.98 -11.89 24.46
CA ASN A 275 -19.72 -10.46 24.35
C ASN A 275 -20.63 -9.61 25.25
N ASP A 276 -21.65 -10.21 25.87
CA ASP A 276 -22.51 -9.54 26.85
C ASP A 276 -21.72 -9.21 28.13
N ALA A 277 -21.51 -7.92 28.38
CA ALA A 277 -20.77 -7.40 29.53
C ALA A 277 -21.32 -7.92 30.87
N LYS A 278 -22.65 -8.13 30.96
CA LYS A 278 -23.29 -8.69 32.17
C LYS A 278 -22.80 -10.09 32.49
N ARG A 279 -22.48 -10.90 31.47
CA ARG A 279 -21.95 -12.26 31.64
C ARG A 279 -20.49 -12.25 32.09
N LYS A 280 -19.67 -11.32 31.59
CA LYS A 280 -18.28 -11.13 32.08
C LYS A 280 -18.28 -10.76 33.57
N ASP A 281 -19.16 -9.87 34.00
CA ASP A 281 -19.27 -9.50 35.42
C ASP A 281 -19.80 -10.63 36.28
N THR A 282 -20.76 -11.42 35.78
CA THR A 282 -21.29 -12.61 36.46
C THR A 282 -20.23 -13.69 36.62
N ALA A 283 -19.41 -13.93 35.59
CA ALA A 283 -18.28 -14.86 35.65
C ALA A 283 -17.17 -14.36 36.60
N ARG A 284 -16.89 -13.06 36.59
CA ARG A 284 -15.92 -12.43 37.49
C ARG A 284 -16.35 -12.52 38.95
N THR A 285 -17.64 -12.31 39.24
CA THR A 285 -18.19 -12.50 40.60
C THR A 285 -18.19 -13.97 41.02
N ARG A 286 -18.51 -14.91 40.12
CA ARG A 286 -18.42 -16.36 40.39
C ARG A 286 -17.00 -16.79 40.74
N ASN A 287 -16.00 -16.34 39.98
CA ASN A 287 -14.59 -16.65 40.24
C ASN A 287 -14.08 -16.01 41.54
N LYS A 288 -14.53 -14.78 41.85
CA LYS A 288 -14.23 -14.13 43.14
C LYS A 288 -14.79 -14.93 44.32
N ARG A 289 -16.02 -15.43 44.22
CA ARG A 289 -16.65 -16.31 45.24
C ARG A 289 -15.91 -17.64 45.39
N ALA A 290 -15.51 -18.28 44.29
CA ALA A 290 -14.74 -19.53 44.33
C ALA A 290 -13.36 -19.35 44.99
N ARG A 291 -12.67 -18.25 44.69
CA ARG A 291 -11.36 -17.92 45.30
C ARG A 291 -11.49 -17.59 46.79
N GLN A 292 -12.59 -16.96 47.21
CA GLN A 292 -12.89 -16.72 48.62
C GLN A 292 -13.23 -18.02 49.37
N ARG A 293 -13.94 -18.97 48.74
CA ARG A 293 -14.19 -20.30 49.33
C ARG A 293 -12.89 -21.07 49.55
N ARG A 294 -11.98 -21.09 48.56
CA ARG A 294 -10.65 -21.71 48.70
C ARG A 294 -9.78 -21.08 49.80
N ARG A 295 -9.97 -19.79 50.08
CA ARG A 295 -9.24 -19.07 51.15
C ARG A 295 -9.85 -19.24 52.55
N LYS A 296 -11.11 -19.65 52.64
CA LYS A 296 -11.84 -19.79 53.92
C LYS A 296 -11.82 -21.21 54.48
N THR A 297 -11.19 -22.17 53.82
CA THR A 297 -10.96 -23.51 54.36
C THR A 297 -9.59 -23.53 55.07
N PRO A 298 -9.52 -23.55 56.41
CA PRO A 298 -8.26 -23.70 57.13
C PRO A 298 -8.11 -25.16 57.58
N GLY A 299 -7.10 -25.85 57.06
CA GLY A 299 -6.53 -27.05 57.71
C GLY A 299 -7.02 -28.42 57.21
N GLY A 300 -6.06 -29.35 57.18
CA GLY A 300 -6.15 -30.75 56.78
C GLY A 300 -5.28 -30.98 55.54
N GLY A 301 -3.97 -31.24 55.62
CA GLY A 301 -3.22 -32.03 56.60
C GLY A 301 -2.44 -33.06 55.78
N SER A 302 -1.11 -33.02 55.90
CA SER A 302 -0.14 -33.95 55.32
C SER A 302 -0.22 -35.35 55.94
N GLU A 303 -0.05 -36.40 55.14
CA GLU A 303 0.48 -37.75 55.49
C GLU A 303 0.68 -38.47 54.13
N GLU A 304 1.92 -38.66 53.65
CA GLU A 304 2.76 -39.88 53.78
C GLU A 304 2.09 -41.14 53.20
N GLU A 305 2.64 -41.65 52.08
CA GLU A 305 3.04 -43.07 51.97
C GLU A 305 3.92 -43.31 50.72
N ASP A 306 5.12 -43.79 51.00
CA ASP A 306 6.03 -44.50 50.11
C ASP A 306 5.42 -45.81 49.56
N ASN A 307 5.89 -46.19 48.35
CA ASN A 307 5.83 -47.49 47.63
C ASN A 307 5.21 -47.28 46.22
N GLU A 308 5.78 -47.75 45.11
CA GLU A 308 6.53 -48.98 44.91
C GLU A 308 7.32 -48.89 43.58
N LYS A 309 8.59 -49.31 43.60
CA LYS A 309 9.30 -49.79 42.41
C LYS A 309 8.76 -51.18 42.06
N GLY A 310 8.39 -51.39 40.79
CA GLY A 310 8.59 -52.69 40.13
C GLY A 310 7.36 -53.33 39.49
N ARG A 311 7.22 -53.18 38.17
CA ARG A 311 7.48 -54.25 37.19
C ARG A 311 7.52 -53.69 35.78
#